data_AF-A0A9W6LKH1-F1
#
_entry.id   AF-A0A9W6LKH1-F1
#
_cell.length_a   1.000
_cell.length_b   1.000
_cell.length_c   1.000
_cell.angle_alpha   90.00
_cell.angle_beta   90.00
_cell.angle_gamma   90.00
#
_symmetry.space_group_name_H-M   'P 1'
#
loop_
_entity.id
_entity.type
_entity.pdbx_description
1 polymer ?
#
loop_
_entity_poly.entity_id
_entity_poly.type
_entity_poly.pdbx_seq_one_letter_code
_entity_poly.pdbx_strand_id
1 'polypeptide(L)'
;MFIKAAFLRRLNRFVVECLINGKKSMAYLPNPGRLWELLLPRRTLYLKKEGKALNYTVWATEKNGQIICLHTHFTNNVAEKILKKGLINELRDYTIKAKEIKFGHHRIDFLVGNEFKSFPLEVKSCTLFNDSIAMFPDAVTQRGRSHLEMLSLNKGAVLFIVHSPSVKYFLPDFHTDPKFSETLSRLREKILIKAVSVKWDEEMNFEFVRELEIPWHIYDNEDKDRGSYILYGELVKNISLTVGSLGRLTFKKGYYLYTGSAMNSLKSRLKRHMNKNKTFQWHIDYLVPVLKGLKPIPVRASEPIECKLSNELKNLYYEEIPKFGSSDCECTSHLYYTDKDPFNDERFINILLKYRISRLMNFI
;
A
#
# COMPACT_ATOMS: atom_id res chain seq x y z
N MET A 1 -28.97 5.82 4.94
CA MET A 1 -28.86 4.82 3.86
C MET A 1 -27.63 5.14 3.02
N PHE A 2 -26.87 4.12 2.60
CA PHE A 2 -25.73 4.28 1.72
C PHE A 2 -26.17 4.31 0.26
N ILE A 3 -25.42 5.05 -0.56
CA ILE A 3 -25.65 5.21 -2.00
C ILE A 3 -24.49 4.57 -2.74
N LYS A 4 -24.77 3.65 -3.66
CA LYS A 4 -23.73 3.06 -4.52
C LYS A 4 -23.35 4.05 -5.62
N ALA A 5 -22.06 4.18 -5.90
CA ALA A 5 -21.51 5.02 -6.96
C ALA A 5 -20.37 4.30 -7.69
N ALA A 6 -20.13 4.61 -8.95
CA ALA A 6 -18.97 4.06 -9.67
C ALA A 6 -17.79 5.03 -9.57
N PHE A 7 -16.67 4.58 -9.02
CA PHE A 7 -15.42 5.35 -8.98
C PHE A 7 -14.95 5.65 -10.41
N LEU A 8 -14.50 6.89 -10.66
CA LEU A 8 -13.90 7.27 -11.94
C LEU A 8 -12.40 7.49 -11.78
N ARG A 9 -12.01 8.37 -10.86
CA ARG A 9 -10.62 8.70 -10.57
C ARG A 9 -10.48 9.42 -9.24
N ARG A 10 -9.27 9.41 -8.71
CA ARG A 10 -8.89 10.15 -7.53
C ARG A 10 -8.21 11.46 -7.95
N LEU A 11 -8.79 12.60 -7.61
CA LEU A 11 -8.24 13.91 -7.99
C LEU A 11 -7.09 14.32 -7.06
N ASN A 12 -7.21 13.98 -5.79
CA ASN A 12 -6.16 14.17 -4.79
C ASN A 12 -6.37 13.20 -3.62
N ARG A 13 -5.54 13.30 -2.57
CA ARG A 13 -5.60 12.41 -1.41
C ARG A 13 -6.99 12.31 -0.77
N PHE A 14 -7.80 13.36 -0.82
CA PHE A 14 -9.06 13.45 -0.07
C PHE A 14 -10.29 13.59 -0.95
N VAL A 15 -10.14 13.55 -2.28
CA VAL A 15 -11.23 13.86 -3.20
C VAL A 15 -11.23 12.88 -4.38
N VAL A 16 -12.39 12.25 -4.60
CA VAL A 16 -12.64 11.35 -5.74
C VAL A 16 -13.76 11.89 -6.62
N GLU A 17 -13.64 11.63 -7.92
CA GLU A 17 -14.73 11.80 -8.90
C GLU A 17 -15.42 10.43 -9.08
N CYS A 18 -16.74 10.42 -9.06
CA CYS A 18 -17.55 9.21 -9.18
C CYS A 18 -18.84 9.48 -9.98
N LEU A 19 -19.54 8.41 -10.39
CA LEU A 19 -20.87 8.47 -10.99
C LEU A 19 -21.93 8.05 -9.98
N ILE A 20 -22.87 8.95 -9.70
CA ILE A 20 -24.08 8.68 -8.92
C ILE A 20 -25.26 8.78 -9.88
N ASN A 21 -25.99 7.69 -10.09
CA ASN A 21 -27.11 7.62 -11.04
C ASN A 21 -26.73 8.17 -12.45
N GLY A 22 -25.55 7.80 -12.95
CA GLY A 22 -25.02 8.24 -14.24
C GLY A 22 -24.48 9.67 -14.30
N LYS A 23 -24.64 10.48 -13.24
CA LYS A 23 -24.13 11.86 -13.17
C LYS A 23 -22.81 11.93 -12.42
N LYS A 24 -21.85 12.70 -12.94
CA LYS A 24 -20.58 12.95 -12.27
C LYS A 24 -20.80 13.73 -10.97
N SER A 25 -20.14 13.29 -9.92
CA SER A 25 -20.15 13.95 -8.62
C SER A 25 -18.79 13.81 -7.93
N MET A 26 -18.55 14.68 -6.96
CA MET A 26 -17.35 14.72 -6.14
C MET A 26 -17.67 14.21 -4.74
N ALA A 27 -16.81 13.35 -4.19
CA ALA A 27 -16.95 12.82 -2.84
C ALA A 27 -15.65 12.96 -2.04
N TYR A 28 -15.80 13.23 -0.75
CA TYR A 28 -14.69 13.25 0.21
C TYR A 28 -14.24 11.82 0.49
N LEU A 29 -12.93 11.58 0.45
CA LEU A 29 -12.30 10.31 0.78
C LEU A 29 -11.55 10.46 2.13
N PRO A 30 -12.14 9.97 3.25
CA PRO A 30 -11.54 9.99 4.58
C PRO A 30 -10.45 8.92 4.74
N ASN A 31 -9.55 8.81 3.75
CA ASN A 31 -8.46 7.85 3.75
C ASN A 31 -7.24 8.42 3.00
N PRO A 32 -6.13 8.69 3.71
CA PRO A 32 -4.96 9.29 3.09
C PRO A 32 -4.06 8.29 2.34
N GLY A 33 -4.33 6.99 2.46
CA GLY A 33 -3.57 5.89 1.85
C GLY A 33 -3.54 5.97 0.32
N ARG A 34 -2.74 5.14 -0.34
CA ARG A 34 -2.64 5.09 -1.81
C ARG A 34 -3.87 4.45 -2.44
N LEU A 35 -4.38 3.36 -1.85
CA LEU A 35 -5.60 2.66 -2.28
C LEU A 35 -5.63 2.27 -3.77
N TRP A 36 -4.48 2.15 -4.42
CA TRP A 36 -4.32 1.78 -5.83
C TRP A 36 -4.96 0.44 -6.20
N GLU A 37 -4.99 -0.49 -5.26
CA GLU A 37 -5.65 -1.79 -5.36
C GLU A 37 -7.14 -1.76 -5.00
N LEU A 38 -7.60 -0.61 -4.50
CA LEU A 38 -8.95 -0.42 -4.01
C LEU A 38 -9.79 0.57 -4.83
N LEU A 39 -9.14 1.48 -5.55
CA LEU A 39 -9.78 2.56 -6.31
C LEU A 39 -9.42 2.43 -7.79
N LEU A 40 -9.87 1.34 -8.39
CA LEU A 40 -9.79 1.09 -9.83
C LEU A 40 -11.03 1.65 -10.55
N PRO A 41 -10.92 2.12 -11.80
CA PRO A 41 -12.06 2.65 -12.53
C PRO A 41 -13.26 1.70 -12.52
N ARG A 42 -14.45 2.26 -12.35
CA ARG A 42 -15.74 1.57 -12.26
C ARG A 42 -15.98 0.75 -10.98
N ARG A 43 -15.03 0.66 -10.05
CA ARG A 43 -15.33 0.04 -8.75
C ARG A 43 -16.49 0.72 -8.03
N THR A 44 -17.31 -0.09 -7.38
CA THR A 44 -18.35 0.39 -6.49
C THR A 44 -17.75 1.14 -5.31
N LEU A 45 -18.33 2.30 -5.02
CA LEU A 45 -18.15 3.06 -3.80
C LEU A 45 -19.47 3.07 -3.04
N TYR A 46 -19.39 2.94 -1.72
CA TYR A 46 -20.50 3.18 -0.81
C TYR A 46 -20.36 4.60 -0.27
N LEU A 47 -21.28 5.46 -0.64
CA LEU A 47 -21.30 6.87 -0.26
C LEU A 47 -22.37 7.13 0.79
N LYS A 48 -22.09 8.05 1.70
CA LYS A 48 -23.09 8.63 2.59
C LYS A 48 -23.24 10.10 2.29
N LYS A 49 -24.49 10.58 2.21
CA LYS A 49 -24.78 12.01 2.01
C LYS A 49 -24.51 12.76 3.31
N GLU A 50 -23.30 13.27 3.45
CA GLU A 50 -22.81 14.02 4.62
C GLU A 50 -21.63 14.91 4.22
N GLY A 51 -21.34 15.93 5.02
CA GLY A 51 -20.29 16.91 4.77
C GLY A 51 -20.81 18.30 4.42
N LYS A 52 -19.91 19.29 4.43
CA LYS A 52 -20.22 20.70 4.10
C LYS A 52 -19.77 21.09 2.70
N ALA A 53 -18.47 20.95 2.41
CA ALA A 53 -17.89 21.34 1.12
C ALA A 53 -18.12 20.30 0.02
N LEU A 54 -18.16 19.02 0.39
CA LEU A 54 -18.54 17.91 -0.47
C LEU A 54 -19.75 17.25 0.17
N ASN A 55 -20.80 17.02 -0.61
CA ASN A 55 -22.09 16.50 -0.13
C ASN A 55 -22.07 15.00 0.15
N TYR A 56 -20.99 14.31 -0.23
CA TYR A 56 -20.85 12.87 -0.10
C TYR A 56 -19.50 12.52 0.50
N THR A 57 -19.49 11.55 1.41
CA THR A 57 -18.30 10.91 1.97
C THR A 57 -18.24 9.47 1.52
N VAL A 58 -17.07 9.03 1.05
CA VAL A 58 -16.78 7.63 0.73
C VAL A 58 -16.59 6.85 2.03
N TRP A 59 -17.41 5.82 2.24
CA TRP A 59 -17.31 4.94 3.40
C TRP A 59 -16.60 3.64 3.10
N ALA A 60 -16.91 3.03 1.95
CA ALA A 60 -16.35 1.74 1.57
C ALA A 60 -16.22 1.59 0.06
N THR A 61 -15.53 0.55 -0.36
CA THR A 61 -15.46 0.05 -1.73
C THR A 61 -15.54 -1.47 -1.74
N GLU A 62 -15.52 -2.11 -2.91
CA GLU A 62 -15.60 -3.55 -3.06
C GLU A 62 -14.32 -4.12 -3.64
N LYS A 63 -13.75 -5.16 -3.02
CA LYS A 63 -12.65 -5.96 -3.56
C LYS A 63 -13.00 -7.44 -3.45
N ASN A 64 -12.92 -8.20 -4.54
CA ASN A 64 -13.16 -9.65 -4.55
C ASN A 64 -14.49 -10.04 -3.88
N GLY A 65 -15.56 -9.28 -4.12
CA GLY A 65 -16.89 -9.50 -3.51
C GLY A 65 -16.99 -9.10 -2.03
N GLN A 66 -15.95 -8.51 -1.43
CA GLN A 66 -15.94 -8.05 -0.04
C GLN A 66 -16.07 -6.53 0.04
N ILE A 67 -16.82 -6.04 1.02
CA ILE A 67 -16.90 -4.62 1.35
C ILE A 67 -15.71 -4.23 2.23
N ILE A 68 -14.92 -3.28 1.75
CA ILE A 68 -13.72 -2.78 2.40
C ILE A 68 -14.00 -1.37 2.91
N CYS A 69 -14.12 -1.20 4.22
CA CYS A 69 -14.31 0.11 4.84
C CYS A 69 -13.04 0.96 4.64
N LEU A 70 -13.23 2.13 4.04
CA LEU A 70 -12.20 3.13 3.79
C LEU A 70 -12.20 4.25 4.84
N HIS A 71 -13.25 4.36 5.66
CA HIS A 71 -13.42 5.48 6.59
C HIS A 71 -12.52 5.37 7.83
N THR A 72 -11.27 5.85 7.74
CA THR A 72 -10.26 5.59 8.79
C THR A 72 -10.61 6.18 10.15
N HIS A 73 -11.37 7.28 10.20
CA HIS A 73 -11.83 7.84 11.48
C HIS A 73 -12.84 6.94 12.20
N PHE A 74 -13.57 6.09 11.46
CA PHE A 74 -14.54 5.16 12.04
C PHE A 74 -13.86 3.90 12.60
N THR A 75 -12.61 3.64 12.20
CA THR A 75 -11.81 2.52 12.70
C THR A 75 -11.63 2.58 14.23
N ASN A 76 -11.58 3.77 14.82
CA ASN A 76 -11.52 3.92 16.28
C ASN A 76 -12.79 3.38 16.96
N ASN A 77 -13.97 3.59 16.37
CA ASN A 77 -15.24 3.03 16.87
C ASN A 77 -15.26 1.49 16.78
N VAL A 78 -14.64 0.92 15.73
CA VAL A 78 -14.49 -0.53 15.57
C VAL A 78 -13.61 -1.10 16.68
N ALA A 79 -12.42 -0.52 16.87
CA ALA A 79 -11.50 -0.91 17.92
C ALA A 79 -12.13 -0.81 19.32
N GLU A 80 -12.85 0.29 19.60
CA GLU A 80 -13.56 0.45 20.88
C GLU A 80 -14.53 -0.71 21.17
N LYS A 81 -15.35 -1.07 20.18
CA LYS A 81 -16.33 -2.16 20.31
C LYS A 81 -15.66 -3.53 20.49
N ILE A 82 -14.54 -3.76 19.81
CA ILE A 82 -13.74 -4.99 19.96
C ILE A 82 -13.13 -5.08 21.36
N LEU A 83 -12.53 -3.99 21.83
CA LEU A 83 -11.92 -3.90 23.18
C LEU A 83 -12.97 -4.10 24.27
N LYS A 84 -14.13 -3.44 24.18
CA LYS A 84 -15.23 -3.58 25.15
C LYS A 84 -15.78 -5.01 25.25
N LYS A 85 -15.71 -5.78 24.16
CA LYS A 85 -16.16 -7.18 24.12
C LYS A 85 -15.08 -8.17 24.54
N GLY A 86 -13.84 -7.73 24.84
CA GLY A 86 -12.75 -8.61 25.25
C GLY A 86 -12.31 -9.61 24.17
N LEU A 87 -12.47 -9.26 22.89
CA LEU A 87 -12.24 -10.17 21.76
C LEU A 87 -10.77 -10.34 21.36
N ILE A 88 -9.85 -9.61 22.00
CA ILE A 88 -8.41 -9.71 21.80
C ILE A 88 -7.82 -10.31 23.06
N ASN A 89 -7.18 -11.47 22.96
CA ASN A 89 -6.76 -12.27 24.11
C ASN A 89 -5.88 -11.50 25.11
N GLU A 90 -4.82 -10.82 24.64
CA GLU A 90 -3.88 -10.08 25.50
C GLU A 90 -4.47 -8.78 26.06
N LEU A 91 -5.63 -8.35 25.55
CA LEU A 91 -6.31 -7.12 25.97
C LEU A 91 -7.63 -7.37 26.71
N ARG A 92 -8.01 -8.64 26.92
CA ARG A 92 -9.33 -9.03 27.45
C ARG A 92 -9.61 -8.45 28.84
N ASP A 93 -8.59 -8.37 29.69
CA ASP A 93 -8.70 -7.89 31.07
C ASP A 93 -8.50 -6.38 31.22
N TYR A 94 -8.35 -5.65 30.10
CA TYR A 94 -8.16 -4.21 30.11
C TYR A 94 -9.42 -3.49 29.64
N THR A 95 -9.70 -2.35 30.27
CA THR A 95 -10.84 -1.49 29.94
C THR A 95 -10.35 -0.16 29.39
N ILE A 96 -11.15 0.47 28.53
CA ILE A 96 -10.85 1.82 28.02
C ILE A 96 -11.04 2.82 29.16
N LYS A 97 -9.95 3.47 29.57
CA LYS A 97 -9.94 4.50 30.62
C LYS A 97 -10.17 5.90 30.07
N ALA A 98 -9.64 6.17 28.86
CA ALA A 98 -9.84 7.44 28.17
C ALA A 98 -9.64 7.27 26.65
N LYS A 99 -10.08 8.27 25.88
CA LYS A 99 -9.96 8.33 24.42
C LYS A 99 -9.31 9.64 23.97
N GLU A 100 -8.67 9.64 22.79
CA GLU A 100 -8.14 10.84 22.12
C GLU A 100 -7.19 11.67 23.00
N ILE A 101 -6.32 10.98 23.72
CA ILE A 101 -5.52 11.51 24.83
C ILE A 101 -4.24 12.13 24.30
N LYS A 102 -3.84 13.26 24.89
CA LYS A 102 -2.59 13.91 24.57
C LYS A 102 -1.43 13.21 25.29
N PHE A 103 -0.44 12.75 24.53
CA PHE A 103 0.82 12.20 25.03
C PHE A 103 1.98 13.00 24.43
N GLY A 104 2.48 13.98 25.18
CA GLY A 104 3.43 14.97 24.67
C GLY A 104 2.84 15.76 23.49
N HIS A 105 3.45 15.66 22.31
CA HIS A 105 2.96 16.26 21.07
C HIS A 105 2.04 15.34 20.25
N HIS A 106 1.83 14.10 20.70
CA HIS A 106 0.98 13.14 20.02
C HIS A 106 -0.43 13.14 20.62
N ARG A 107 -1.39 12.71 19.79
CA ARG A 107 -2.73 12.32 20.22
C ARG A 107 -2.89 10.84 19.92
N ILE A 108 -3.25 10.08 20.95
CA ILE A 108 -3.39 8.62 20.93
C ILE A 108 -4.84 8.25 21.12
N ASP A 109 -5.26 7.21 20.42
CA ASP A 109 -6.67 6.83 20.31
C ASP A 109 -7.24 6.39 21.66
N PHE A 110 -6.51 5.58 22.44
CA PHE A 110 -6.98 5.04 23.71
C PHE A 110 -5.89 5.01 24.81
N LEU A 111 -6.32 5.16 26.06
CA LEU A 111 -5.61 4.63 27.24
C LEU A 111 -6.41 3.45 27.73
N VAL A 112 -5.78 2.28 27.78
CA VAL A 112 -6.38 1.06 28.28
C VAL A 112 -5.72 0.67 29.59
N GLY A 113 -6.49 0.11 30.52
CA GLY A 113 -5.98 -0.22 31.85
C GLY A 113 -6.85 -1.14 32.66
N ASN A 114 -6.25 -1.73 33.68
CA ASN A 114 -6.88 -2.49 34.75
C ASN A 114 -6.44 -1.92 36.11
N GLU A 115 -6.66 -2.66 37.19
CA GLU A 115 -6.29 -2.22 38.56
C GLU A 115 -4.76 -2.06 38.74
N PHE A 116 -3.95 -2.76 37.95
CA PHE A 116 -2.50 -2.82 38.14
C PHE A 116 -1.73 -1.86 37.24
N LYS A 117 -2.19 -1.64 36.01
CA LYS A 117 -1.50 -0.79 35.05
C LYS A 117 -2.42 -0.18 34.01
N SER A 118 -1.97 0.92 33.42
CA SER A 118 -2.55 1.53 32.22
C SER A 118 -1.46 1.84 31.22
N PHE A 119 -1.78 1.75 29.93
CA PHE A 119 -0.84 2.04 28.84
C PHE A 119 -1.57 2.59 27.61
N PRO A 120 -0.88 3.40 26.77
CA PRO A 120 -1.47 3.94 25.55
C PRO A 120 -1.65 2.85 24.48
N LEU A 121 -2.77 2.91 23.75
CA LEU A 121 -3.07 2.05 22.61
C LEU A 121 -3.42 2.91 21.38
N GLU A 122 -2.66 2.71 20.31
CA GLU A 122 -2.87 3.34 19.01
C GLU A 122 -3.57 2.37 18.04
N VAL A 123 -4.52 2.85 17.28
CA VAL A 123 -5.26 2.10 16.26
C VAL A 123 -4.78 2.47 14.87
N LYS A 124 -4.67 1.46 14.00
CA LYS A 124 -4.32 1.62 12.58
C LYS A 124 -5.35 0.94 11.70
N SER A 125 -5.89 1.67 10.73
CA SER A 125 -6.74 1.10 9.68
C SER A 125 -5.85 0.48 8.59
N CYS A 126 -6.06 -0.80 8.30
CA CYS A 126 -5.34 -1.55 7.28
C CYS A 126 -6.33 -2.05 6.23
N THR A 127 -6.09 -1.68 4.98
CA THR A 127 -6.93 -2.05 3.82
C THR A 127 -6.12 -2.70 2.69
N LEU A 128 -4.78 -2.73 2.81
CA LEU A 128 -3.89 -3.40 1.88
C LEU A 128 -3.78 -4.88 2.23
N PHE A 129 -4.28 -5.72 1.34
CA PHE A 129 -4.19 -7.17 1.48
C PHE A 129 -4.24 -7.83 0.10
N ASN A 130 -3.72 -9.06 0.04
CA ASN A 130 -3.99 -10.00 -1.05
C ASN A 130 -3.97 -11.42 -0.51
N ASP A 131 -4.83 -12.28 -1.05
CA ASP A 131 -5.05 -13.64 -0.54
C ASP A 131 -5.31 -13.66 0.98
N SER A 132 -4.43 -14.32 1.73
CA SER A 132 -4.55 -14.47 3.19
C SER A 132 -3.65 -13.50 3.99
N ILE A 133 -2.94 -12.57 3.33
CA ILE A 133 -1.98 -11.67 3.97
C ILE A 133 -2.44 -10.21 3.84
N ALA A 134 -2.46 -9.50 4.96
CA ALA A 134 -2.57 -8.04 5.02
C ALA A 134 -1.22 -7.39 5.31
N MET A 135 -1.02 -6.17 4.80
CA MET A 135 0.18 -5.39 5.10
C MET A 135 -0.14 -3.94 5.46
N PHE A 136 0.70 -3.33 6.31
CA PHE A 136 0.61 -1.92 6.64
C PHE A 136 2.00 -1.27 6.79
N PRO A 137 2.24 -0.07 6.24
CA PRO A 137 1.27 0.85 5.64
C PRO A 137 1.22 0.78 4.11
N ASP A 138 0.10 1.21 3.52
CA ASP A 138 -0.04 1.35 2.05
C ASP A 138 0.58 2.65 1.49
N ALA A 139 1.12 3.51 2.36
CA ALA A 139 1.84 4.73 2.04
C ALA A 139 2.89 5.05 3.12
N VAL A 140 3.97 5.74 2.75
CA VAL A 140 4.99 6.20 3.71
C VAL A 140 4.35 7.02 4.83
N THR A 141 4.64 6.67 6.08
CA THR A 141 4.00 7.24 7.28
C THR A 141 5.02 7.58 8.37
N GLN A 142 5.55 8.80 8.31
CA GLN A 142 6.41 9.31 9.38
C GLN A 142 5.65 9.45 10.71
N ARG A 143 4.37 9.85 10.66
CA ARG A 143 3.51 9.95 11.85
C ARG A 143 3.33 8.58 12.51
N GLY A 144 3.03 7.54 11.73
CA GLY A 144 2.89 6.18 12.25
C GLY A 144 4.15 5.71 12.95
N ARG A 145 5.33 5.95 12.35
CA ARG A 145 6.62 5.62 12.96
C ARG A 145 6.84 6.36 14.28
N SER A 146 6.58 7.67 14.30
CA SER A 146 6.71 8.48 15.51
C SER A 146 5.80 7.99 16.64
N HIS A 147 4.59 7.51 16.32
CA HIS A 147 3.69 6.94 17.31
C HIS A 147 4.25 5.63 17.90
N LEU A 148 4.84 4.75 17.08
CA LEU A 148 5.48 3.52 17.57
C LEU A 148 6.60 3.79 18.57
N GLU A 149 7.48 4.76 18.28
CA GLU A 149 8.56 5.14 19.22
C GLU A 149 7.97 5.62 20.56
N MET A 150 6.93 6.47 20.52
CA MET A 150 6.26 6.95 21.73
C MET A 150 5.63 5.79 22.51
N LEU A 151 4.96 4.85 21.85
CA LEU A 151 4.38 3.67 22.51
C LEU A 151 5.47 2.87 23.23
N SER A 152 6.66 2.73 22.64
CA SER A 152 7.77 1.98 23.27
C SER A 152 8.26 2.58 24.58
N LEU A 153 8.21 3.91 24.71
CA LEU A 153 8.57 4.61 25.95
C LEU A 153 7.54 4.37 27.07
N ASN A 154 6.32 3.96 26.72
CA ASN A 154 5.19 3.82 27.62
C ASN A 154 4.66 2.38 27.71
N LYS A 155 5.42 1.39 27.21
CA LYS A 155 5.00 -0.03 27.10
C LYS A 155 3.60 -0.17 26.49
N GLY A 156 3.33 0.66 25.48
CA GLY A 156 2.03 0.78 24.83
C GLY A 156 1.71 -0.37 23.89
N ALA A 157 0.58 -0.23 23.20
CA ALA A 157 0.11 -1.18 22.21
C ALA A 157 -0.22 -0.51 20.88
N VAL A 158 -0.06 -1.24 19.78
CA VAL A 158 -0.62 -0.89 18.48
C VAL A 158 -1.58 -1.98 18.02
N LEU A 159 -2.77 -1.57 17.60
CA LEU A 159 -3.83 -2.44 17.10
C LEU A 159 -4.14 -2.12 15.63
N PHE A 160 -3.85 -3.06 14.74
CA PHE A 160 -4.21 -2.99 13.33
C PHE A 160 -5.60 -3.60 13.12
N ILE A 161 -6.55 -2.80 12.64
CA ILE A 161 -7.86 -3.26 12.18
C ILE A 161 -7.77 -3.50 10.68
N VAL A 162 -7.79 -4.76 10.28
CA VAL A 162 -7.76 -5.18 8.87
C VAL A 162 -9.18 -5.35 8.36
N HIS A 163 -9.57 -4.53 7.38
CA HIS A 163 -10.92 -4.49 6.83
C HIS A 163 -11.17 -5.56 5.75
N SER A 164 -10.81 -6.82 6.04
CA SER A 164 -11.07 -7.98 5.17
C SER A 164 -11.22 -9.26 5.98
N PRO A 165 -12.26 -10.09 5.75
CA PRO A 165 -12.44 -11.38 6.42
C PRO A 165 -11.53 -12.51 5.90
N SER A 166 -10.92 -12.38 4.72
CA SER A 166 -10.15 -13.47 4.11
C SER A 166 -8.73 -13.60 4.65
N VAL A 167 -8.23 -12.59 5.34
CA VAL A 167 -6.86 -12.60 5.85
C VAL A 167 -6.72 -13.48 7.10
N LYS A 168 -5.53 -14.05 7.23
CA LYS A 168 -5.10 -14.86 8.39
C LYS A 168 -3.80 -14.31 8.98
N TYR A 169 -3.01 -13.63 8.16
CA TYR A 169 -1.69 -13.14 8.52
C TYR A 169 -1.61 -11.62 8.32
N PHE A 170 -0.77 -10.99 9.14
CA PHE A 170 -0.43 -9.59 9.05
C PHE A 170 1.09 -9.42 9.03
N LEU A 171 1.60 -8.58 8.13
CA LEU A 171 3.01 -8.22 8.06
C LEU A 171 3.16 -6.69 7.95
N PRO A 172 4.23 -6.08 8.47
CA PRO A 172 4.53 -4.70 8.11
C PRO A 172 4.87 -4.59 6.62
N ASP A 173 4.38 -3.55 5.92
CA ASP A 173 4.67 -3.33 4.49
C ASP A 173 6.07 -2.73 4.30
N PHE A 174 7.04 -3.64 4.21
CA PHE A 174 8.43 -3.32 3.94
C PHE A 174 8.69 -2.88 2.49
N HIS A 175 7.77 -3.10 1.55
CA HIS A 175 7.91 -2.56 0.20
C HIS A 175 7.61 -1.06 0.17
N THR A 176 6.59 -0.63 0.91
CA THR A 176 6.11 0.76 0.84
C THR A 176 6.79 1.70 1.83
N ASP A 177 6.94 1.30 3.10
CA ASP A 177 7.68 2.06 4.11
C ASP A 177 8.63 1.16 4.91
N PRO A 178 9.83 0.89 4.36
CA PRO A 178 10.85 0.09 5.05
C PRO A 178 11.19 0.65 6.44
N LYS A 179 11.16 1.98 6.62
CA LYS A 179 11.49 2.60 7.92
C LYS A 179 10.41 2.38 8.98
N PHE A 180 9.13 2.39 8.58
CA PHE A 180 8.05 2.02 9.50
C PHE A 180 8.18 0.55 9.90
N SER A 181 8.42 -0.32 8.93
CA SER A 181 8.53 -1.77 9.12
C SER A 181 9.70 -2.13 10.03
N GLU A 182 10.87 -1.53 9.80
CA GLU A 182 12.06 -1.63 10.65
C GLU A 182 11.76 -1.18 12.09
N THR A 183 11.11 -0.03 12.28
CA THR A 183 10.72 0.43 13.62
C THR A 183 9.75 -0.55 14.28
N LEU A 184 8.73 -1.06 13.57
CA LEU A 184 7.77 -1.99 14.15
C LEU A 184 8.45 -3.30 14.59
N SER A 185 9.29 -3.88 13.73
CA SER A 185 10.03 -5.11 14.06
C SER A 185 10.99 -4.90 15.24
N ARG A 186 11.78 -3.82 15.24
CA ARG A 186 12.70 -3.50 16.34
C ARG A 186 11.99 -3.33 17.69
N LEU A 187 10.73 -2.88 17.67
CA LEU A 187 9.93 -2.64 18.87
C LEU A 187 9.03 -3.82 19.25
N ARG A 188 9.06 -4.96 18.53
CA ARG A 188 8.12 -6.08 18.74
C ARG A 188 8.12 -6.69 20.14
N GLU A 189 9.25 -6.61 20.84
CA GLU A 189 9.40 -7.05 22.24
C GLU A 189 9.15 -5.94 23.28
N LYS A 190 8.94 -4.70 22.82
CA LYS A 190 8.78 -3.50 23.69
C LYS A 190 7.36 -2.96 23.73
N ILE A 191 6.57 -3.24 22.70
CA ILE A 191 5.17 -2.85 22.60
C ILE A 191 4.32 -4.07 22.26
N LEU A 192 3.06 -4.07 22.69
CA LEU A 192 2.11 -5.08 22.26
C LEU A 192 1.66 -4.79 20.83
N ILE A 193 1.86 -5.73 19.91
CA ILE A 193 1.46 -5.60 18.50
C ILE A 193 0.35 -6.60 18.21
N LYS A 194 -0.86 -6.10 17.93
CA LYS A 194 -2.01 -6.93 17.57
C LYS A 194 -2.58 -6.53 16.22
N ALA A 195 -3.04 -7.50 15.47
CA ALA A 195 -3.80 -7.29 14.24
C ALA A 195 -5.05 -8.16 14.29
N VAL A 196 -6.18 -7.60 13.86
CA VAL A 196 -7.48 -8.29 13.84
C VAL A 196 -8.18 -8.06 12.52
N SER A 197 -8.93 -9.07 12.09
CA SER A 197 -9.74 -9.02 10.88
C SER A 197 -11.20 -8.72 11.23
N VAL A 198 -11.82 -7.86 10.42
CA VAL A 198 -13.25 -7.56 10.48
C VAL A 198 -13.91 -7.71 9.11
N LYS A 199 -15.20 -8.06 9.12
CA LYS A 199 -16.08 -8.09 7.94
C LYS A 199 -17.07 -6.93 8.00
N TRP A 200 -17.53 -6.46 6.84
CA TRP A 200 -18.55 -5.42 6.70
C TRP A 200 -19.73 -5.90 5.87
N ASP A 201 -20.94 -5.40 6.19
CA ASP A 201 -22.15 -5.53 5.36
C ASP A 201 -22.45 -4.23 4.60
N GLU A 202 -23.52 -4.21 3.81
CA GLU A 202 -23.91 -3.05 2.98
C GLU A 202 -24.40 -1.86 3.83
N GLU A 203 -24.87 -2.14 5.04
CA GLU A 203 -25.31 -1.15 6.03
C GLU A 203 -24.14 -0.56 6.84
N MET A 204 -22.90 -0.98 6.57
CA MET A 204 -21.68 -0.63 7.31
C MET A 204 -21.72 -1.05 8.79
N ASN A 205 -22.44 -2.12 9.12
CA ASN A 205 -22.17 -2.87 10.34
C ASN A 205 -20.91 -3.71 10.12
N PHE A 206 -20.23 -4.02 11.23
CA PHE A 206 -19.06 -4.88 11.18
C PHE A 206 -19.20 -6.05 12.14
N GLU A 207 -18.49 -7.12 11.79
CA GLU A 207 -18.32 -8.31 12.60
C GLU A 207 -16.82 -8.55 12.82
N PHE A 208 -16.46 -8.92 14.06
CA PHE A 208 -15.10 -9.39 14.35
C PHE A 208 -14.95 -10.82 13.81
N VAL A 209 -13.87 -11.07 13.06
CA VAL A 209 -13.64 -12.38 12.44
C VAL A 209 -12.62 -13.19 13.23
N ARG A 210 -11.43 -12.62 13.47
CA ARG A 210 -10.32 -13.29 14.17
C ARG A 210 -9.18 -12.33 14.52
N GLU A 211 -8.33 -12.76 15.43
CA GLU A 211 -6.96 -12.25 15.56
C GLU A 211 -6.09 -12.82 14.42
N LEU A 212 -5.13 -12.02 13.96
CA LEU A 212 -4.22 -12.40 12.87
C LEU A 212 -2.86 -12.77 13.43
N GLU A 213 -2.26 -13.78 12.82
CA GLU A 213 -0.88 -14.18 13.10
C GLU A 213 0.10 -13.19 12.45
N ILE A 214 1.23 -12.93 13.12
CA ILE A 214 2.29 -12.07 12.60
C ILE A 214 3.54 -12.95 12.39
N PRO A 215 3.76 -13.51 11.18
CA PRO A 215 4.86 -14.43 10.91
C PRO A 215 6.18 -13.67 10.76
N TRP A 216 6.78 -13.27 11.89
CA TRP A 216 8.01 -12.46 11.94
C TRP A 216 9.19 -13.09 11.19
N HIS A 217 9.26 -14.42 11.07
CA HIS A 217 10.32 -15.09 10.30
C HIS A 217 10.30 -14.72 8.82
N ILE A 218 9.10 -14.49 8.25
CA ILE A 218 8.97 -14.04 6.85
C ILE A 218 9.51 -12.63 6.72
N TYR A 219 9.15 -11.73 7.64
CA TYR A 219 9.67 -10.38 7.68
C TYR A 219 11.20 -10.37 7.80
N ASP A 220 11.75 -11.11 8.76
CA ASP A 220 13.18 -11.17 9.05
C ASP A 220 13.98 -11.70 7.84
N ASN A 221 13.38 -12.58 7.03
CA ASN A 221 14.01 -13.05 5.79
C ASN A 221 13.88 -12.07 4.61
N GLU A 222 12.71 -11.47 4.41
CA GLU A 222 12.36 -10.73 3.19
C GLU A 222 12.65 -9.22 3.24
N ASP A 223 12.58 -8.58 4.41
CA ASP A 223 12.86 -7.14 4.55
C ASP A 223 14.36 -6.85 4.59
N LYS A 224 15.00 -7.00 3.43
CA LYS A 224 16.40 -6.64 3.21
C LYS A 224 16.47 -5.45 2.24
N ASP A 225 17.54 -4.64 2.30
CA ASP A 225 17.77 -3.54 1.31
C ASP A 225 18.18 -4.08 -0.07
N ARG A 226 17.38 -4.97 -0.62
CA ARG A 226 17.58 -5.66 -1.89
C ARG A 226 16.24 -6.07 -2.51
N GLY A 227 16.29 -6.42 -3.79
CA GLY A 227 15.16 -6.97 -4.53
C GLY A 227 15.03 -6.35 -5.90
N SER A 228 13.81 -6.37 -6.43
CA SER A 228 13.47 -5.81 -7.74
C SER A 228 12.71 -4.50 -7.61
N TYR A 229 12.52 -3.80 -8.71
CA TYR A 229 11.70 -2.60 -8.78
C TYR A 229 11.13 -2.41 -10.17
N ILE A 230 10.02 -1.67 -10.24
CA ILE A 230 9.51 -1.09 -11.48
C ILE A 230 9.68 0.42 -11.41
N LEU A 231 10.27 1.02 -12.43
CA LEU A 231 10.18 2.46 -12.66
C LEU A 231 9.03 2.73 -13.61
N TYR A 232 8.06 3.51 -13.13
CA TYR A 232 6.93 3.97 -13.90
C TYR A 232 7.13 5.43 -14.29
N GLY A 233 6.78 5.82 -15.51
CA GLY A 233 6.65 7.23 -15.89
C GLY A 233 5.87 7.44 -17.17
N GLU A 234 5.34 8.66 -17.33
CA GLU A 234 4.58 9.09 -18.50
C GLU A 234 5.48 9.91 -19.44
N LEU A 235 5.48 9.55 -20.72
CA LEU A 235 6.02 10.36 -21.79
C LEU A 235 4.88 11.12 -22.49
N VAL A 236 4.90 12.46 -22.43
CA VAL A 236 3.78 13.30 -22.88
C VAL A 236 3.74 13.57 -24.39
N LYS A 237 4.81 13.27 -25.12
CA LYS A 237 4.92 13.43 -26.58
C LYS A 237 5.90 12.40 -27.16
N ASN A 238 5.73 12.07 -28.44
CA ASN A 238 6.70 11.22 -29.13
C ASN A 238 8.08 11.90 -29.11
N ILE A 239 9.14 11.11 -28.89
CA ILE A 239 10.51 11.61 -28.88
C ILE A 239 11.45 10.55 -29.46
N SER A 240 12.52 10.98 -30.13
CA SER A 240 13.64 10.10 -30.46
C SER A 240 14.83 10.44 -29.59
N LEU A 241 15.48 9.42 -29.03
CA LEU A 241 16.65 9.55 -28.16
C LEU A 241 17.76 8.62 -28.65
N THR A 242 19.01 9.04 -28.50
CA THR A 242 20.17 8.15 -28.66
C THR A 242 20.47 7.51 -27.31
N VAL A 243 20.30 6.19 -27.21
CA VAL A 243 20.36 5.43 -25.96
C VAL A 243 21.60 4.53 -25.96
N GLY A 244 22.73 5.05 -25.49
CA GLY A 244 23.97 4.30 -25.33
C GLY A 244 24.31 3.42 -26.55
N SER A 245 24.53 2.13 -26.31
CA SER A 245 24.83 1.13 -27.33
C SER A 245 23.63 0.73 -28.22
N LEU A 246 22.40 1.09 -27.85
CA LEU A 246 21.19 0.80 -28.64
C LEU A 246 20.98 1.82 -29.78
N GLY A 247 21.78 2.88 -29.83
CA GLY A 247 21.67 3.89 -30.88
C GLY A 247 20.37 4.69 -30.81
N ARG A 248 19.88 5.15 -31.96
CA ARG A 248 18.70 6.02 -32.04
C ARG A 248 17.40 5.21 -31.95
N LEU A 249 16.62 5.45 -30.91
CA LEU A 249 15.33 4.83 -30.65
C LEU A 249 14.21 5.88 -30.66
N THR A 250 12.99 5.48 -31.01
CA THR A 250 11.80 6.33 -30.96
C THR A 250 10.82 5.82 -29.92
N PHE A 251 10.38 6.71 -29.05
CA PHE A 251 9.46 6.45 -27.95
C PHE A 251 8.14 7.17 -28.24
N LYS A 252 7.04 6.41 -28.23
CA LYS A 252 5.67 6.92 -28.37
C LYS A 252 5.21 7.61 -27.08
N LYS A 253 4.34 8.61 -27.20
CA LYS A 253 3.56 9.16 -26.10
C LYS A 253 2.80 8.04 -25.39
N GLY A 254 2.85 8.01 -24.06
CA GLY A 254 2.18 7.01 -23.22
C GLY A 254 2.97 6.71 -21.96
N TYR A 255 2.75 5.55 -21.36
CA TYR A 255 3.37 5.15 -20.09
C TYR A 255 4.41 4.08 -20.33
N TYR A 256 5.50 4.16 -19.56
CA TYR A 256 6.62 3.23 -19.62
C TYR A 256 6.82 2.58 -18.26
N LEU A 257 7.04 1.26 -18.29
CA LEU A 257 7.38 0.44 -17.14
C LEU A 257 8.73 -0.21 -17.38
N TYR A 258 9.71 0.13 -16.55
CA TYR A 258 11.05 -0.45 -16.60
C TYR A 258 11.27 -1.36 -15.40
N THR A 259 11.63 -2.62 -15.61
CA THR A 259 12.02 -3.55 -14.55
C THR A 259 13.52 -3.54 -14.31
N GLY A 260 13.90 -3.55 -13.03
CA GLY A 260 15.28 -3.54 -12.59
C GLY A 260 15.47 -4.34 -11.30
N SER A 261 16.70 -4.78 -11.03
CA SER A 261 17.09 -5.34 -9.73
C SER A 261 18.23 -4.57 -9.04
N ALA A 262 18.34 -4.78 -7.74
CA ALA A 262 19.47 -4.36 -6.92
C ALA A 262 19.60 -5.30 -5.72
N MET A 263 20.59 -6.19 -5.75
CA MET A 263 20.80 -7.17 -4.68
C MET A 263 21.72 -6.70 -3.54
N ASN A 264 22.46 -5.62 -3.76
CA ASN A 264 23.39 -5.05 -2.78
C ASN A 264 22.80 -3.85 -1.99
N SER A 265 22.16 -2.91 -2.69
CA SER A 265 21.43 -1.80 -2.07
C SER A 265 20.33 -1.28 -2.99
N LEU A 266 19.09 -1.69 -2.71
CA LEU A 266 17.91 -1.25 -3.44
C LEU A 266 17.67 0.25 -3.26
N LYS A 267 17.78 0.76 -2.03
CA LYS A 267 17.63 2.19 -1.73
C LYS A 267 18.58 3.05 -2.55
N SER A 268 19.85 2.67 -2.63
CA SER A 268 20.86 3.42 -3.39
C SER A 268 20.59 3.37 -4.90
N ARG A 269 20.20 2.19 -5.43
CA ARG A 269 19.84 2.05 -6.85
C ARG A 269 18.64 2.94 -7.21
N LEU A 270 17.58 2.90 -6.41
CA LEU A 270 16.40 3.74 -6.64
C LEU A 270 16.72 5.23 -6.54
N LYS A 271 17.52 5.65 -5.54
CA LYS A 271 17.97 7.05 -5.41
C LYS A 271 18.75 7.50 -6.65
N ARG A 272 19.63 6.64 -7.20
CA ARG A 272 20.37 6.93 -8.43
C ARG A 272 19.44 7.08 -9.62
N HIS A 273 18.43 6.21 -9.76
CA HIS A 273 17.43 6.33 -10.82
C HIS A 273 16.63 7.62 -10.75
N MET A 274 16.23 8.04 -9.55
CA MET A 274 15.49 9.29 -9.37
C MET A 274 16.33 10.55 -9.61
N ASN A 275 17.66 10.46 -9.56
CA ASN A 275 18.53 11.58 -9.88
C ASN A 275 18.61 11.77 -11.42
N LYS A 276 18.06 12.88 -11.92
CA LYS A 276 18.10 13.24 -13.34
C LYS A 276 19.46 13.78 -13.80
N ASN A 277 20.28 14.29 -12.87
CA ASN A 277 21.58 14.89 -13.15
C ASN A 277 22.69 13.92 -12.73
N LYS A 278 23.08 13.03 -13.64
CA LYS A 278 24.08 11.98 -13.39
C LYS A 278 24.77 11.58 -14.69
N THR A 279 25.91 10.91 -14.55
CA THR A 279 26.48 10.10 -15.62
C THR A 279 25.56 8.92 -15.92
N PHE A 280 25.23 8.73 -17.19
CA PHE A 280 24.35 7.65 -17.63
C PHE A 280 25.13 6.34 -17.69
N GLN A 281 24.58 5.32 -17.03
CA GLN A 281 25.19 4.00 -16.90
C GLN A 281 24.27 2.91 -17.45
N TRP A 282 22.95 3.07 -17.30
CA TRP A 282 21.94 2.13 -17.79
C TRP A 282 21.08 2.78 -18.88
N HIS A 283 20.51 1.97 -19.78
CA HIS A 283 19.62 2.48 -20.84
C HIS A 283 18.48 3.35 -20.29
N ILE A 284 17.93 3.00 -19.13
CA ILE A 284 16.86 3.76 -18.48
C ILE A 284 17.27 5.18 -18.06
N ASP A 285 18.56 5.42 -17.85
CA ASP A 285 19.08 6.75 -17.50
C ASP A 285 18.86 7.78 -18.62
N TYR A 286 18.77 7.33 -19.87
CA TYR A 286 18.49 8.19 -21.03
C TYR A 286 17.01 8.59 -21.13
N LEU A 287 16.10 7.73 -20.65
CA LEU A 287 14.66 7.94 -20.74
C LEU A 287 14.09 8.68 -19.51
N VAL A 288 14.61 8.39 -18.31
CA VAL A 288 14.17 8.99 -17.04
C VAL A 288 14.05 10.52 -17.05
N PRO A 289 15.00 11.29 -17.63
CA PRO A 289 14.93 12.75 -17.63
C PRO A 289 13.65 13.29 -18.29
N VAL A 290 13.18 12.62 -19.35
CA VAL A 290 12.03 13.06 -20.16
C VAL A 290 10.68 12.50 -19.67
N LEU A 291 10.69 11.56 -18.72
CA LEU A 291 9.48 11.04 -18.10
C LEU A 291 8.91 12.03 -17.06
N LYS A 292 7.58 12.21 -17.12
CA LYS A 292 6.78 12.89 -16.10
C LYS A 292 6.21 11.88 -15.11
N GLY A 293 5.97 12.35 -13.88
CA GLY A 293 5.35 11.52 -12.85
C GLY A 293 6.15 10.28 -12.48
N LEU A 294 7.48 10.32 -12.62
CA LEU A 294 8.38 9.19 -12.35
C LEU A 294 8.14 8.65 -10.93
N LYS A 295 7.83 7.35 -10.82
CA LYS A 295 7.58 6.67 -9.54
C LYS A 295 8.34 5.35 -9.48
N PRO A 296 9.17 5.13 -8.45
CA PRO A 296 9.72 3.82 -8.18
C PRO A 296 8.71 2.97 -7.40
N ILE A 297 8.53 1.73 -7.84
CA ILE A 297 7.70 0.71 -7.20
C ILE A 297 8.63 -0.43 -6.77
N PRO A 298 9.20 -0.35 -5.55
CA PRO A 298 10.08 -1.40 -5.04
C PRO A 298 9.33 -2.71 -4.81
N VAL A 299 10.00 -3.82 -5.06
CA VAL A 299 9.57 -5.18 -4.72
C VAL A 299 10.74 -5.82 -3.98
N ARG A 300 10.87 -5.45 -2.69
CA ARG A 300 11.81 -6.10 -1.77
C ARG A 300 11.61 -7.61 -1.76
N ALA A 301 12.70 -8.34 -1.89
CA ALA A 301 12.72 -9.79 -1.89
C ALA A 301 14.12 -10.24 -1.52
N SER A 302 14.23 -11.35 -0.78
CA SER A 302 15.53 -11.95 -0.46
C SER A 302 16.23 -12.50 -1.72
N GLU A 303 15.44 -12.94 -2.70
CA GLU A 303 15.86 -13.56 -3.95
C GLU A 303 15.71 -12.63 -5.18
N PRO A 304 16.48 -12.87 -6.25
CA PRO A 304 16.31 -12.17 -7.52
C PRO A 304 15.02 -12.62 -8.24
N ILE A 305 14.09 -11.68 -8.46
CA ILE A 305 12.78 -11.93 -9.10
C ILE A 305 12.53 -11.02 -10.32
N GLU A 306 13.55 -10.31 -10.79
CA GLU A 306 13.45 -9.32 -11.88
C GLU A 306 12.99 -9.94 -13.18
N CYS A 307 13.63 -11.01 -13.66
CA CYS A 307 13.26 -11.64 -14.92
C CYS A 307 11.83 -12.21 -14.87
N LYS A 308 11.42 -12.78 -13.74
CA LYS A 308 10.04 -13.27 -13.52
C LYS A 308 9.03 -12.11 -13.61
N LEU A 309 9.33 -10.99 -12.95
CA LEU A 309 8.51 -9.79 -12.98
C LEU A 309 8.45 -9.17 -14.38
N SER A 310 9.59 -9.11 -15.08
CA SER A 310 9.71 -8.63 -16.45
C SER A 310 8.82 -9.44 -17.39
N ASN A 311 8.88 -10.77 -17.32
CA ASN A 311 8.08 -11.65 -18.16
C ASN A 311 6.55 -11.45 -17.96
N GLU A 312 6.12 -11.20 -16.72
CA GLU A 312 4.70 -10.90 -16.43
C GLU A 312 4.26 -9.56 -17.05
N LEU A 313 5.13 -8.54 -17.00
CA LEU A 313 4.86 -7.27 -17.66
C LEU A 313 4.87 -7.40 -19.19
N LYS A 314 5.76 -8.23 -19.76
CA LYS A 314 5.77 -8.54 -21.20
C LYS A 314 4.44 -9.16 -21.66
N ASN A 315 3.94 -10.13 -20.90
CA ASN A 315 2.67 -10.79 -21.20
C ASN A 315 1.48 -9.84 -21.11
N LEU A 316 1.58 -8.82 -20.26
CA LEU A 316 0.53 -7.80 -20.09
C LEU A 316 0.62 -6.68 -21.14
N TYR A 317 1.84 -6.21 -21.41
CA TYR A 317 2.16 -5.06 -22.26
C TYR A 317 3.10 -5.53 -23.38
N TYR A 318 2.51 -6.09 -24.44
CA TYR A 318 3.22 -6.70 -25.57
C TYR A 318 4.21 -5.75 -26.29
N GLU A 319 3.98 -4.44 -26.22
CA GLU A 319 4.89 -3.46 -26.82
C GLU A 319 6.11 -3.24 -25.91
N GLU A 320 7.26 -3.78 -26.33
CA GLU A 320 8.54 -3.65 -25.65
C GLU A 320 9.58 -2.90 -26.51
N ILE A 321 10.66 -2.46 -25.88
CA ILE A 321 11.84 -1.92 -26.58
C ILE A 321 12.96 -2.97 -26.56
N PRO A 322 13.26 -3.66 -27.67
CA PRO A 322 14.20 -4.79 -27.65
C PRO A 322 15.58 -4.44 -27.06
N LYS A 323 16.16 -5.38 -26.31
CA LYS A 323 17.47 -5.29 -25.62
C LYS A 323 17.57 -4.18 -24.57
N PHE A 324 16.47 -3.50 -24.24
CA PHE A 324 16.48 -2.40 -23.29
C PHE A 324 16.60 -2.90 -21.86
N GLY A 325 17.83 -2.89 -21.33
CA GLY A 325 18.10 -3.17 -19.91
C GLY A 325 18.19 -4.66 -19.59
N SER A 326 18.33 -5.50 -20.60
CA SER A 326 18.42 -6.96 -20.50
C SER A 326 19.76 -7.49 -21.05
N SER A 327 20.85 -6.73 -20.88
CA SER A 327 22.18 -7.11 -21.39
C SER A 327 22.83 -8.29 -20.66
N ASP A 328 22.36 -8.59 -19.46
CA ASP A 328 22.88 -9.59 -18.53
C ASP A 328 21.91 -10.76 -18.31
N CYS A 329 20.86 -10.88 -19.13
CA CYS A 329 19.88 -11.97 -19.06
C CYS A 329 19.28 -12.32 -20.43
N GLU A 330 18.45 -13.36 -20.49
CA GLU A 330 17.80 -13.81 -21.73
C GLU A 330 16.50 -13.06 -22.05
N CYS A 331 16.13 -12.04 -21.27
CA CYS A 331 14.91 -11.27 -21.52
C CYS A 331 15.03 -10.48 -22.82
N THR A 332 13.95 -10.45 -23.60
CA THR A 332 13.89 -9.68 -24.86
C THR A 332 13.95 -8.17 -24.60
N SER A 333 13.43 -7.72 -23.47
CA SER A 333 13.49 -6.35 -22.97
C SER A 333 13.15 -6.32 -21.48
N HIS A 334 13.54 -5.26 -20.78
CA HIS A 334 13.00 -4.88 -19.46
C HIS A 334 12.20 -3.56 -19.51
N LEU A 335 11.88 -3.03 -20.70
CA LEU A 335 11.11 -1.79 -20.88
C LEU A 335 9.85 -2.03 -21.71
N TYR A 336 8.69 -1.77 -21.11
CA TYR A 336 7.37 -2.01 -21.68
C TYR A 336 6.57 -0.71 -21.81
N TYR A 337 5.74 -0.63 -22.85
CA TYR A 337 4.90 0.51 -23.20
C TYR A 337 3.41 0.18 -23.08
N THR A 338 2.62 1.16 -22.63
CA THR A 338 1.15 1.14 -22.69
C THR A 338 0.59 2.54 -22.94
N ASP A 339 -0.51 2.63 -23.67
CA ASP A 339 -1.21 3.88 -23.98
C ASP A 339 -2.13 4.34 -22.83
N LYS A 340 -2.48 3.44 -21.91
CA LYS A 340 -3.32 3.66 -20.74
C LYS A 340 -2.50 3.60 -19.46
N ASP A 341 -2.90 4.40 -18.47
CA ASP A 341 -2.22 4.41 -17.17
C ASP A 341 -2.33 3.02 -16.50
N PRO A 342 -1.21 2.30 -16.28
CA PRO A 342 -1.20 0.98 -15.65
C PRO A 342 -1.81 0.98 -14.25
N PHE A 343 -1.83 2.10 -13.52
CA PHE A 343 -2.50 2.18 -12.22
C PHE A 343 -4.04 2.11 -12.30
N ASN A 344 -4.60 2.20 -13.50
CA ASN A 344 -6.02 1.97 -13.78
C ASN A 344 -6.29 0.55 -14.33
N ASP A 345 -5.25 -0.27 -14.52
CA ASP A 345 -5.35 -1.64 -15.02
C ASP A 345 -5.26 -2.63 -13.85
N GLU A 346 -6.38 -3.29 -13.56
CA GLU A 346 -6.46 -4.29 -12.49
C GLU A 346 -5.44 -5.43 -12.66
N ARG A 347 -5.08 -5.79 -13.90
CA ARG A 347 -4.11 -6.85 -14.18
C ARG A 347 -2.71 -6.46 -13.71
N PHE A 348 -2.32 -5.19 -13.92
CA PHE A 348 -1.04 -4.67 -13.42
C PHE A 348 -1.02 -4.61 -11.90
N ILE A 349 -2.10 -4.12 -11.28
CA ILE A 349 -2.24 -4.13 -9.83
C ILE A 349 -2.13 -5.55 -9.27
N ASN A 350 -2.75 -6.54 -9.91
CA ASN A 350 -2.66 -7.93 -9.50
C ASN A 350 -1.24 -8.50 -9.61
N ILE A 351 -0.47 -8.13 -10.64
CA ILE A 351 0.97 -8.46 -10.72
C ILE A 351 1.71 -7.87 -9.50
N LEU A 352 1.47 -6.60 -9.17
CA LEU A 352 2.13 -5.96 -8.03
C LEU A 352 1.78 -6.62 -6.71
N LEU A 353 0.50 -6.93 -6.47
CA LEU A 353 0.04 -7.64 -5.28
C LEU A 353 0.60 -9.06 -5.22
N LYS A 354 0.71 -9.76 -6.36
CA LYS A 354 1.33 -11.09 -6.43
C LYS A 354 2.77 -11.06 -5.92
N TYR A 355 3.58 -10.13 -6.43
CA TYR A 355 5.01 -10.09 -6.10
C TYR A 355 5.33 -9.44 -4.75
N ARG A 356 4.49 -8.51 -4.27
CA ARG A 356 4.64 -7.87 -2.95
C ARG A 356 3.97 -8.63 -1.81
N ILE A 357 2.89 -9.37 -2.08
CA ILE A 357 2.08 -9.99 -1.02
C ILE A 357 1.94 -11.49 -1.24
N SER A 358 1.27 -11.93 -2.32
CA SER A 358 0.91 -13.35 -2.49
C SER A 358 2.09 -14.30 -2.49
N ARG A 359 3.23 -13.89 -3.05
CA ARG A 359 4.47 -14.68 -3.06
C ARG A 359 4.88 -15.11 -1.65
N LEU A 360 4.56 -14.31 -0.63
CA LEU A 360 4.91 -14.59 0.75
C LEU A 360 4.14 -15.79 1.33
N MET A 361 3.03 -16.20 0.70
CA MET A 361 2.32 -17.44 1.06
C MET A 361 3.18 -18.69 0.95
N ASN A 362 4.25 -18.65 0.15
CA ASN A 362 5.18 -19.78 0.01
C ASN A 362 6.05 -20.00 1.27
N PHE A 363 6.02 -19.07 2.24
CA PHE A 363 6.81 -19.13 3.48
C PHE A 363 5.94 -19.26 4.74
N ILE A 364 4.62 -19.40 4.57
CA ILE A 364 3.64 -19.58 5.64
C ILE A 364 3.54 -21.04 6.04
#